data_AF-A0A2G6LUQ0-F1
#
_entry.id   AF-A0A2G6LUQ0-F1
#
_cell.length_a   1.000
_cell.length_b   1.000
_cell.length_c   1.000
_cell.angle_alpha   90.00
_cell.angle_beta   90.00
_cell.angle_gamma   90.00
#
_symmetry.space_group_name_H-M   'P 1'
#
loop_
_entity.id
_entity.type
_entity.pdbx_description
1 polymer ?
#
loop_
_entity_poly.entity_id
_entity_poly.type
_entity_poly.pdbx_seq_one_letter_code
_entity_poly.pdbx_strand_id
1 'polypeptide(L)'
;MAAKGDSRSILKTTLAVPLFIIAALFALWPLGTSSEPRDHADTLFNTWLVSWNNHAILHLENPLKQPAFAGFEDGQGRNDLLLTQSMVALPLHLSGMKPILIHNILMVFFLALAGYAAALLAVQCGAKTAGAVFTGTAVALLPWFQSHIWHLQLFSGGLGLMALFFAMRTSQGKSKGWQTAFFILLQCLASLYMWFFMNMALLLFLPFTEKKGFLKTAAWTAAGNLICLPFLLRHFSNAASWPVDTITSTDAAAFPAPWGNSLFMGWMRYSGVH
;
A
#
# COMPACT_ATOMS: atom_id res chain seq x y z
N MET A 1 33.50 8.62 -1.83
CA MET A 1 32.91 9.81 -1.15
C MET A 1 31.38 9.90 -1.27
N ALA A 2 30.75 9.49 -2.39
CA ALA A 2 29.29 9.58 -2.59
C ALA A 2 28.42 8.73 -1.61
N ALA A 3 28.89 7.57 -1.16
CA ALA A 3 28.11 6.67 -0.30
C ALA A 3 27.79 7.24 1.11
N LYS A 4 28.67 8.09 1.68
CA LYS A 4 28.45 8.72 2.99
C LYS A 4 27.36 9.81 2.94
N GLY A 5 27.19 10.48 1.80
CA GLY A 5 26.17 11.53 1.63
C GLY A 5 24.74 10.98 1.55
N ASP A 6 24.59 9.82 0.90
CA ASP A 6 23.34 9.08 0.75
C ASP A 6 22.80 8.62 2.13
N SER A 7 23.61 7.92 2.92
CA SER A 7 23.20 7.44 4.25
C SER A 7 22.79 8.56 5.22
N ARG A 8 23.48 9.70 5.18
CA ARG A 8 23.12 10.86 6.03
C ARG A 8 21.80 11.49 5.58
N SER A 9 21.52 11.51 4.28
CA SER A 9 20.28 12.06 3.72
C SER A 9 19.10 11.13 4.00
N ILE A 10 19.29 9.81 3.90
CA ILE A 10 18.30 8.81 4.32
C ILE A 10 17.97 9.00 5.80
N LEU A 11 18.97 9.04 6.68
CA LEU A 11 18.75 9.21 8.12
C LEU A 11 17.95 10.49 8.43
N LYS A 12 18.35 11.62 7.86
CA LYS A 12 17.60 12.88 8.04
C LYS A 12 16.17 12.81 7.52
N THR A 13 15.94 12.06 6.44
CA THR A 13 14.60 11.87 5.86
C THR A 13 13.77 10.94 6.74
N THR A 14 14.36 9.90 7.33
CA THR A 14 13.71 9.04 8.32
C THR A 14 13.30 9.80 9.57
N LEU A 15 14.08 10.79 10.01
CA LEU A 15 13.70 11.68 11.11
C LEU A 15 12.45 12.53 10.79
N ALA A 16 12.06 12.66 9.51
CA ALA A 16 10.86 13.37 9.09
C ALA A 16 9.59 12.50 9.07
N VAL A 17 9.65 11.22 9.47
CA VAL A 17 8.46 10.34 9.54
C VAL A 17 7.27 10.97 10.29
N PRO A 18 7.44 11.69 11.42
CA PRO A 18 6.32 12.36 12.08
C PRO A 18 5.57 13.35 11.18
N LEU A 19 6.28 14.01 10.25
CA LEU A 19 5.65 14.93 9.30
C LEU A 19 4.76 14.19 8.29
N PHE A 20 5.15 13.01 7.83
CA PHE A 20 4.32 12.20 6.93
C PHE A 20 3.07 11.66 7.65
N ILE A 21 3.18 11.34 8.95
CA ILE A 21 2.03 10.98 9.78
C ILE A 21 1.07 12.17 9.91
N ILE A 22 1.60 13.38 10.21
CA ILE A 22 0.79 14.60 10.29
C ILE A 22 0.10 14.89 8.95
N ALA A 23 0.82 14.76 7.84
CA ALA A 23 0.25 14.96 6.51
C ALA A 23 -0.87 13.94 6.20
N ALA A 24 -0.68 12.67 6.55
CA ALA A 24 -1.69 11.63 6.39
C ALA A 24 -2.93 11.87 7.26
N LEU A 25 -2.73 12.24 8.54
CA LEU A 25 -3.82 12.61 9.44
C LEU A 25 -4.61 13.80 8.91
N PHE A 26 -3.91 14.80 8.36
CA PHE A 26 -4.53 15.97 7.75
C PHE A 26 -5.31 15.61 6.49
N ALA A 27 -4.73 14.80 5.60
CA ALA A 27 -5.36 14.37 4.36
C ALA A 27 -6.64 13.53 4.58
N LEU A 28 -6.69 12.79 5.68
CA LEU A 28 -7.79 11.89 6.01
C LEU A 28 -8.66 12.41 7.17
N TRP A 29 -8.48 13.64 7.63
CA TRP A 29 -9.24 14.15 8.77
C TRP A 29 -10.76 14.10 8.50
N PRO A 30 -11.61 13.64 9.44
CA PRO A 30 -11.32 13.18 10.81
C PRO A 30 -11.17 11.65 10.95
N LEU A 31 -10.92 10.92 9.86
CA LEU A 31 -10.97 9.45 9.83
C LEU A 31 -10.10 8.80 10.91
N GLY A 32 -8.86 9.27 11.10
CA GLY A 32 -7.91 8.70 12.06
C GLY A 32 -8.35 8.70 13.53
N THR A 33 -9.39 9.45 13.89
CA THR A 33 -9.99 9.47 15.24
C THR A 33 -11.45 9.00 15.25
N SER A 34 -12.05 8.78 14.09
CA SER A 34 -13.44 8.35 13.95
C SER A 34 -13.58 6.86 14.26
N SER A 35 -14.65 6.50 14.96
CA SER A 35 -15.13 5.11 15.08
C SER A 35 -16.28 4.79 14.13
N GLU A 36 -16.66 5.74 13.28
CA GLU A 36 -17.71 5.58 12.27
C GLU A 36 -17.12 5.12 10.94
N PRO A 37 -17.79 4.21 10.22
CA PRO A 37 -17.38 3.79 8.90
C PRO A 37 -17.60 4.93 7.90
N ARG A 38 -16.72 5.06 6.90
CA ARG A 38 -16.88 6.10 5.87
C ARG A 38 -18.02 5.79 4.91
N ASP A 39 -18.20 4.52 4.62
CA ASP A 39 -19.28 3.94 3.82
C ASP A 39 -19.68 2.58 4.42
N HIS A 40 -20.90 2.10 4.14
CA HIS A 40 -21.43 0.88 4.75
C HIS A 40 -21.16 -0.40 3.93
N ALA A 41 -20.46 -0.30 2.79
CA ALA A 41 -20.16 -1.44 1.94
C ALA A 41 -18.68 -1.82 2.08
N ASP A 42 -17.80 -1.07 1.44
CA ASP A 42 -16.37 -1.36 1.32
C ASP A 42 -15.64 -1.18 2.65
N THR A 43 -15.90 -0.10 3.39
CA THR A 43 -15.25 0.11 4.71
C THR A 43 -15.59 -1.04 5.65
N LEU A 44 -16.86 -1.44 5.72
CA LEU A 44 -17.29 -2.53 6.61
C LEU A 44 -16.74 -3.88 6.15
N PHE A 45 -16.74 -4.17 4.86
CA PHE A 45 -16.17 -5.41 4.32
C PHE A 45 -14.66 -5.50 4.61
N ASN A 46 -13.89 -4.46 4.32
CA ASN A 46 -12.45 -4.43 4.59
C ASN A 46 -12.15 -4.53 6.09
N THR A 47 -12.97 -3.87 6.94
CA THR A 47 -12.85 -3.97 8.40
C THR A 47 -13.12 -5.39 8.90
N TRP A 48 -14.18 -6.02 8.40
CA TRP A 48 -14.51 -7.41 8.71
C TRP A 48 -13.39 -8.35 8.27
N LEU A 49 -12.85 -8.17 7.06
CA LEU A 49 -11.80 -9.03 6.53
C LEU A 49 -10.50 -8.94 7.34
N VAL A 50 -10.08 -7.73 7.74
CA VAL A 50 -8.94 -7.55 8.65
C VAL A 50 -9.19 -8.26 9.99
N SER A 51 -10.40 -8.14 10.53
CA SER A 51 -10.78 -8.80 11.78
C SER A 51 -10.82 -10.32 11.66
N TRP A 52 -11.34 -10.85 10.55
CA TRP A 52 -11.33 -12.28 10.22
C TRP A 52 -9.90 -12.82 10.14
N ASN A 53 -9.01 -12.11 9.43
CA ASN A 53 -7.61 -12.52 9.32
C ASN A 53 -6.93 -12.56 10.69
N ASN A 54 -7.18 -11.57 11.56
CA ASN A 54 -6.69 -11.60 12.93
C ASN A 54 -7.26 -12.78 13.74
N HIS A 55 -8.57 -13.02 13.63
CA HIS A 55 -9.21 -14.19 14.25
C HIS A 55 -8.56 -15.49 13.79
N ALA A 56 -8.44 -15.70 12.48
CA ALA A 56 -7.87 -16.91 11.89
C ALA A 56 -6.41 -17.13 12.35
N ILE A 57 -5.58 -16.09 12.35
CA ILE A 57 -4.18 -16.18 12.83
C ILE A 57 -4.13 -16.60 14.31
N LEU A 58 -4.99 -16.01 15.16
CA LEU A 58 -5.00 -16.29 16.60
C LEU A 58 -5.57 -17.68 16.94
N HIS A 59 -6.43 -18.23 16.09
CA HIS A 59 -7.07 -19.54 16.29
C HIS A 59 -6.47 -20.65 15.40
N LEU A 60 -5.34 -20.37 14.73
CA LEU A 60 -4.66 -21.30 13.82
C LEU A 60 -5.56 -21.81 12.67
N GLU A 61 -6.47 -20.96 12.21
CA GLU A 61 -7.32 -21.22 11.05
C GLU A 61 -6.69 -20.65 9.77
N ASN A 62 -7.20 -21.08 8.62
CA ASN A 62 -6.73 -20.58 7.33
C ASN A 62 -7.39 -19.22 7.02
N PRO A 63 -6.64 -18.10 7.00
CA PRO A 63 -7.21 -16.78 6.71
C PRO A 63 -7.77 -16.68 5.28
N LEU A 64 -7.31 -17.51 4.35
CA LEU A 64 -7.81 -17.56 2.97
C LEU A 64 -9.19 -18.23 2.85
N LYS A 65 -9.70 -18.88 3.90
CA LYS A 65 -10.99 -19.57 3.89
C LYS A 65 -12.02 -18.72 4.63
N GLN A 66 -12.43 -17.59 4.05
CA GLN A 66 -13.32 -16.67 4.74
C GLN A 66 -14.77 -17.20 4.81
N PRO A 67 -15.45 -17.14 5.98
CA PRO A 67 -16.81 -17.65 6.15
C PRO A 67 -17.86 -16.96 5.27
N ALA A 68 -17.67 -15.68 4.93
CA ALA A 68 -18.59 -14.94 4.07
C ALA A 68 -18.72 -15.55 2.67
N PHE A 69 -17.74 -16.35 2.23
CA PHE A 69 -17.77 -17.05 0.95
C PHE A 69 -17.96 -18.56 1.10
N ALA A 70 -18.46 -19.03 2.25
CA ALA A 70 -18.76 -20.45 2.44
C ALA A 70 -19.78 -20.93 1.39
N GLY A 71 -19.47 -22.06 0.74
CA GLY A 71 -20.29 -22.64 -0.33
C GLY A 71 -19.93 -22.17 -1.74
N PHE A 72 -19.04 -21.18 -1.90
CA PHE A 72 -18.51 -20.78 -3.19
C PHE A 72 -17.16 -21.47 -3.47
N GLU A 73 -17.05 -22.19 -4.59
CA GLU A 73 -15.84 -22.95 -4.97
C GLU A 73 -14.61 -22.03 -5.14
N ASP A 74 -14.84 -20.80 -5.56
CA ASP A 74 -13.85 -19.74 -5.80
C ASP A 74 -13.71 -18.74 -4.65
N GLY A 75 -14.39 -18.98 -3.51
CA GLY A 75 -14.48 -18.02 -2.41
C GLY A 75 -13.14 -17.52 -1.88
N GLN A 76 -12.10 -18.37 -1.90
CA GLN A 76 -10.75 -18.04 -1.41
C GLN A 76 -9.99 -17.02 -2.28
N GLY A 77 -10.48 -16.74 -3.50
CA GLY A 77 -9.86 -15.83 -4.45
C GLY A 77 -10.65 -14.55 -4.70
N ARG A 78 -11.84 -14.37 -4.12
CA ARG A 78 -12.76 -13.28 -4.54
C ARG A 78 -12.39 -11.88 -4.04
N ASN A 79 -11.46 -11.77 -3.10
CA ASN A 79 -11.11 -10.50 -2.47
C ASN A 79 -9.60 -10.36 -2.32
N ASP A 80 -9.13 -9.11 -2.22
CA ASP A 80 -7.76 -8.83 -1.80
C ASP A 80 -7.48 -9.46 -0.43
N LEU A 81 -6.25 -9.90 -0.20
CA LEU A 81 -5.90 -10.68 0.99
C LEU A 81 -5.93 -9.87 2.29
N LEU A 82 -5.58 -8.58 2.23
CA LEU A 82 -5.38 -7.68 3.37
C LEU A 82 -4.52 -8.25 4.52
N LEU A 83 -3.71 -9.28 4.26
CA LEU A 83 -2.92 -9.98 5.28
C LEU A 83 -1.83 -9.09 5.84
N THR A 84 -1.19 -8.25 5.02
CA THR A 84 -0.20 -7.28 5.49
C THR A 84 -0.82 -6.27 6.45
N GLN A 85 -1.97 -5.70 6.11
CA GLN A 85 -2.73 -4.79 6.96
C GLN A 85 -3.15 -5.49 8.26
N SER A 86 -3.58 -6.75 8.17
CA SER A 86 -3.99 -7.56 9.31
C SER A 86 -2.83 -7.84 10.28
N MET A 87 -1.62 -8.11 9.77
CA MET A 87 -0.43 -8.26 10.63
C MET A 87 -0.10 -6.97 11.40
N VAL A 88 -0.24 -5.81 10.75
CA VAL A 88 -0.07 -4.50 11.40
C VAL A 88 -1.20 -4.22 12.41
N ALA A 89 -2.41 -4.69 12.11
CA ALA A 89 -3.59 -4.54 12.96
C ALA A 89 -3.55 -5.38 14.24
N LEU A 90 -2.86 -6.52 14.21
CA LEU A 90 -2.88 -7.53 15.28
C LEU A 90 -2.61 -6.96 16.69
N PRO A 91 -1.58 -6.13 16.95
CA PRO A 91 -1.40 -5.54 18.27
C PRO A 91 -2.56 -4.64 18.72
N LEU A 92 -3.21 -3.91 17.80
CA LEU A 92 -4.37 -3.06 18.11
C LEU A 92 -5.62 -3.91 18.38
N HIS A 93 -5.77 -5.01 17.65
CA HIS A 93 -6.84 -5.98 17.88
C HIS A 93 -6.70 -6.62 19.27
N LEU A 94 -5.50 -7.06 19.63
CA LEU A 94 -5.20 -7.64 20.95
C LEU A 94 -5.37 -6.65 22.10
N SER A 95 -5.24 -5.34 21.86
CA SER A 95 -5.55 -4.32 22.86
C SER A 95 -7.04 -4.03 23.02
N GLY A 96 -7.92 -4.77 22.33
CA GLY A 96 -9.37 -4.59 22.39
C GLY A 96 -9.89 -3.35 21.65
N MET A 97 -9.10 -2.77 20.74
CA MET A 97 -9.52 -1.61 19.96
C MET A 97 -10.67 -1.96 19.02
N LYS A 98 -11.62 -1.03 18.82
CA LYS A 98 -12.76 -1.22 17.92
C LYS A 98 -12.28 -1.47 16.48
N PRO A 99 -12.83 -2.47 15.74
CA PRO A 99 -12.39 -2.80 14.39
C PRO A 99 -12.37 -1.63 13.39
N ILE A 100 -13.39 -0.78 13.41
CA ILE A 100 -13.48 0.38 12.50
C ILE A 100 -12.37 1.40 12.82
N LEU A 101 -12.06 1.62 14.10
CA LEU A 101 -10.97 2.50 14.48
C LEU A 101 -9.61 1.93 14.03
N ILE A 102 -9.42 0.61 14.14
CA ILE A 102 -8.23 -0.07 13.61
C ILE A 102 -8.12 0.17 12.10
N HIS A 103 -9.20 -0.05 11.34
CA HIS A 103 -9.24 0.20 9.90
C HIS A 103 -8.80 1.63 9.56
N ASN A 104 -9.37 2.62 10.25
CA ASN A 104 -9.06 4.03 10.04
C ASN A 104 -7.60 4.38 10.39
N ILE A 105 -7.04 3.78 11.44
CA ILE A 105 -5.62 3.92 11.79
C ILE A 105 -4.73 3.30 10.70
N LEU A 106 -5.11 2.15 10.14
CA LEU A 106 -4.35 1.52 9.05
C LEU A 106 -4.33 2.42 7.80
N MET A 107 -5.44 3.07 7.46
CA MET A 107 -5.48 4.04 6.35
C MET A 107 -4.44 5.15 6.54
N VAL A 108 -4.39 5.75 7.73
CA VAL A 108 -3.40 6.78 8.07
C VAL A 108 -1.98 6.22 8.02
N PHE A 109 -1.75 5.05 8.60
CA PHE A 109 -0.44 4.41 8.65
C PHE A 109 0.11 4.12 7.26
N PHE A 110 -0.69 3.51 6.37
CA PHE A 110 -0.25 3.16 5.03
C PHE A 110 -0.09 4.39 4.12
N LEU A 111 -0.89 5.45 4.31
CA LEU A 111 -0.67 6.73 3.63
C LEU A 111 0.64 7.40 4.07
N ALA A 112 0.93 7.40 5.38
CA ALA A 112 2.20 7.91 5.91
C ALA A 112 3.39 7.10 5.40
N LEU A 113 3.24 5.77 5.30
CA LEU A 113 4.23 4.88 4.71
C LEU A 113 4.47 5.21 3.23
N ALA A 114 3.42 5.52 2.46
CA ALA A 114 3.55 5.94 1.07
C ALA A 114 4.36 7.24 0.93
N GLY A 115 4.07 8.24 1.77
CA GLY A 115 4.85 9.49 1.83
C GLY A 115 6.31 9.24 2.21
N TYR A 116 6.56 8.44 3.24
CA TYR A 116 7.92 8.07 3.63
C TYR A 116 8.67 7.33 2.52
N ALA A 117 8.00 6.38 1.87
CA ALA A 117 8.58 5.58 0.81
C ALA A 117 8.98 6.44 -0.41
N ALA A 118 8.12 7.39 -0.79
CA ALA A 118 8.39 8.36 -1.84
C ALA A 118 9.57 9.28 -1.49
N ALA A 119 9.68 9.72 -0.23
CA ALA A 119 10.80 10.53 0.22
C ALA A 119 12.14 9.78 0.12
N LEU A 120 12.17 8.51 0.52
CA LEU A 120 13.36 7.67 0.38
C LEU A 120 13.74 7.46 -1.10
N LEU A 121 12.75 7.24 -1.97
CA LEU A 121 12.98 7.12 -3.40
C LEU A 121 13.54 8.42 -3.99
N ALA A 122 13.07 9.58 -3.55
CA ALA A 122 13.60 10.87 -3.95
C ALA A 122 15.08 11.04 -3.54
N VAL A 123 15.45 10.65 -2.31
CA VAL A 123 16.86 10.64 -1.88
C VAL A 123 17.70 9.70 -2.77
N GLN A 124 17.16 8.52 -3.08
CA GLN A 124 17.82 7.54 -3.94
C GLN A 124 18.03 8.05 -5.39
N CYS A 125 17.15 8.94 -5.86
CA CYS A 125 17.29 9.68 -7.13
C CYS A 125 18.19 10.93 -7.03
N GLY A 126 18.76 11.23 -5.86
CA GLY A 126 19.72 12.32 -5.66
C GLY A 126 19.14 13.59 -5.04
N ALA A 127 17.87 13.58 -4.59
CA ALA A 127 17.30 14.73 -3.90
C ALA A 127 17.99 14.99 -2.54
N LYS A 128 18.17 16.27 -2.21
CA LYS A 128 18.54 16.70 -0.85
C LYS A 128 17.35 16.46 0.10
N THR A 129 17.60 16.40 1.41
CA THR A 129 16.58 16.15 2.45
C THR A 129 15.32 17.01 2.28
N ALA A 130 15.45 18.31 2.02
CA ALA A 130 14.28 19.19 1.85
C ALA A 130 13.41 18.77 0.65
N GLY A 131 14.01 18.44 -0.50
CA GLY A 131 13.28 17.98 -1.68
C GLY A 131 12.66 16.59 -1.48
N ALA A 132 13.35 15.71 -0.74
CA ALA A 132 12.82 14.40 -0.38
C ALA A 132 11.60 14.51 0.54
N VAL A 133 11.69 15.35 1.59
CA VAL A 133 10.58 15.61 2.49
C VAL A 133 9.40 16.23 1.75
N PHE A 134 9.66 17.22 0.88
CA PHE A 134 8.62 17.79 0.02
C PHE A 134 7.92 16.71 -0.84
N THR A 135 8.71 15.83 -1.48
CA THR A 135 8.18 14.73 -2.30
C THR A 135 7.29 13.80 -1.49
N GLY A 136 7.73 13.39 -0.30
CA GLY A 136 6.94 12.52 0.57
C GLY A 136 5.64 13.17 1.06
N THR A 137 5.69 14.44 1.45
CA THR A 137 4.50 15.19 1.86
C THR A 137 3.55 15.37 0.68
N ALA A 138 4.05 15.71 -0.51
CA ALA A 138 3.23 15.83 -1.71
C ALA A 138 2.50 14.52 -2.03
N VAL A 139 3.18 13.37 -1.92
CA VAL A 139 2.57 12.04 -2.12
C VAL A 139 1.51 11.75 -1.06
N ALA A 140 1.77 12.03 0.22
CA ALA A 140 0.80 11.81 1.30
C ALA A 140 -0.46 12.71 1.16
N LEU A 141 -0.34 13.84 0.45
CA LEU A 141 -1.44 14.78 0.19
C LEU A 141 -2.07 14.60 -1.21
N LEU A 142 -1.70 13.56 -1.97
CA LEU A 142 -2.26 13.34 -3.31
C LEU A 142 -3.77 13.11 -3.26
N PRO A 143 -4.57 13.85 -4.06
CA PRO A 143 -6.02 13.65 -4.13
C PRO A 143 -6.44 12.23 -4.50
N TRP A 144 -5.59 11.49 -5.22
CA TRP A 144 -5.83 10.10 -5.59
C TRP A 144 -6.12 9.20 -4.37
N PHE A 145 -5.43 9.38 -3.23
CA PHE A 145 -5.74 8.58 -2.03
C PHE A 145 -7.12 8.93 -1.47
N GLN A 146 -7.50 10.21 -1.52
CA GLN A 146 -8.80 10.67 -1.01
C GLN A 146 -9.95 10.18 -1.89
N SER A 147 -9.74 10.04 -3.21
CA SER A 147 -10.74 9.47 -4.12
C SER A 147 -10.87 7.95 -4.00
N HIS A 148 -10.11 7.29 -3.13
CA HIS A 148 -10.14 5.86 -2.86
C HIS A 148 -10.23 5.56 -1.37
N ILE A 149 -10.76 6.50 -0.57
CA ILE A 149 -10.89 6.41 0.89
C ILE A 149 -11.65 5.15 1.37
N TRP A 150 -12.45 4.52 0.52
CA TRP A 150 -13.18 3.29 0.84
C TRP A 150 -12.36 2.00 0.59
N HIS A 151 -11.20 2.08 -0.07
CA HIS A 151 -10.39 0.92 -0.46
C HIS A 151 -9.04 0.85 0.31
N LEU A 152 -9.05 0.24 1.49
CA LEU A 152 -7.85 0.07 2.33
C LEU A 152 -6.68 -0.63 1.60
N GLN A 153 -6.98 -1.57 0.71
CA GLN A 153 -6.01 -2.26 -0.13
C GLN A 153 -5.14 -1.27 -0.94
N LEU A 154 -5.72 -0.17 -1.44
CA LEU A 154 -5.03 0.77 -2.34
C LEU A 154 -4.04 1.68 -1.61
N PHE A 155 -4.23 1.88 -0.30
CA PHE A 155 -3.33 2.66 0.54
C PHE A 155 -1.96 1.99 0.73
N SER A 156 -1.87 0.68 0.43
CA SER A 156 -0.65 -0.10 0.55
C SER A 156 0.46 0.27 -0.47
N GLY A 157 0.20 1.18 -1.43
CA GLY A 157 1.14 1.53 -2.51
C GLY A 157 2.54 1.99 -2.05
N GLY A 158 2.69 2.44 -0.80
CA GLY A 158 4.00 2.69 -0.19
C GLY A 158 4.91 1.46 -0.14
N LEU A 159 4.36 0.25 -0.03
CA LEU A 159 5.13 -1.01 -0.10
C LEU A 159 5.75 -1.19 -1.48
N GLY A 160 5.01 -0.89 -2.56
CA GLY A 160 5.53 -0.90 -3.93
C GLY A 160 6.67 0.10 -4.14
N LEU A 161 6.55 1.31 -3.60
CA LEU A 161 7.63 2.31 -3.61
C LEU A 161 8.87 1.82 -2.83
N MET A 162 8.67 1.09 -1.73
CA MET A 162 9.78 0.45 -0.99
C MET A 162 10.44 -0.68 -1.77
N ALA A 163 9.67 -1.52 -2.46
CA ALA A 163 10.22 -2.54 -3.34
C ALA A 163 11.13 -1.92 -4.41
N LEU A 164 10.67 -0.82 -5.05
CA LEU A 164 11.43 -0.08 -6.05
C LEU A 164 12.69 0.58 -5.48
N PHE A 165 12.58 1.23 -4.31
CA PHE A 165 13.74 1.81 -3.61
C PHE A 165 14.83 0.75 -3.35
N PHE A 166 14.46 -0.42 -2.82
CA PHE A 166 15.41 -1.49 -2.59
C PHE A 166 15.92 -2.13 -3.90
N ALA A 167 15.11 -2.16 -4.95
CA ALA A 167 15.53 -2.64 -6.27
C ALA A 167 16.62 -1.74 -6.86
N MET A 168 16.46 -0.40 -6.75
CA MET A 168 17.47 0.59 -7.12
C MET A 168 18.75 0.47 -6.30
N ARG A 169 18.63 0.25 -4.99
CA ARG A 169 19.81 0.04 -4.15
C ARG A 169 20.54 -1.25 -4.48
N THR A 170 19.79 -2.30 -4.81
CA THR A 170 20.36 -3.60 -5.21
C THR A 170 21.09 -3.49 -6.54
N SER A 171 20.53 -2.76 -7.51
CA SER A 171 21.18 -2.55 -8.80
C SER A 171 22.49 -1.76 -8.69
N GLN A 172 22.60 -0.88 -7.68
CA GLN A 172 23.80 -0.11 -7.36
C GLN A 172 24.76 -0.82 -6.38
N GLY A 173 24.49 -2.08 -6.02
CA GLY A 173 25.33 -2.83 -5.06
C GLY A 173 25.23 -2.34 -3.60
N LYS A 174 24.29 -1.45 -3.28
CA LYS A 174 24.07 -0.87 -1.94
C LYS A 174 23.11 -1.70 -1.06
N SER A 175 22.59 -2.81 -1.58
CA SER A 175 21.68 -3.71 -0.87
C SER A 175 21.92 -5.19 -1.24
N LYS A 176 21.48 -6.10 -0.36
CA LYS A 176 21.50 -7.55 -0.58
C LYS A 176 20.38 -8.02 -1.52
N GLY A 177 19.28 -7.28 -1.62
CA GLY A 177 18.19 -7.51 -2.57
C GLY A 177 17.00 -8.29 -2.01
N TRP A 178 17.17 -9.06 -0.94
CA TRP A 178 16.06 -9.76 -0.27
C TRP A 178 14.95 -8.80 0.19
N GLN A 179 15.27 -7.54 0.48
CA GLN A 179 14.27 -6.53 0.85
C GLN A 179 13.28 -6.26 -0.28
N THR A 180 13.73 -6.28 -1.54
CA THR A 180 12.83 -6.15 -2.69
C THR A 180 11.85 -7.31 -2.72
N ALA A 181 12.32 -8.54 -2.56
CA ALA A 181 11.44 -9.71 -2.49
C ALA A 181 10.45 -9.64 -1.31
N PHE A 182 10.92 -9.17 -0.15
CA PHE A 182 10.10 -8.99 1.04
C PHE A 182 8.98 -7.97 0.81
N PHE A 183 9.27 -6.79 0.26
CA PHE A 183 8.24 -5.79 -0.03
C PHE A 183 7.31 -6.21 -1.17
N ILE A 184 7.78 -7.00 -2.14
CA ILE A 184 6.91 -7.64 -3.15
C ILE A 184 5.89 -8.56 -2.48
N LEU A 185 6.36 -9.42 -1.56
CA LEU A 185 5.48 -10.31 -0.80
C LEU A 185 4.47 -9.52 0.03
N LEU A 186 4.93 -8.52 0.79
CA LEU A 186 4.02 -7.67 1.57
C LEU A 186 3.01 -6.95 0.68
N GLN A 187 3.40 -6.48 -0.51
CA GLN A 187 2.49 -5.84 -1.43
C GLN A 187 1.46 -6.83 -1.99
N CYS A 188 1.87 -8.06 -2.33
CA CYS A 188 0.95 -9.13 -2.76
C CYS A 188 -0.06 -9.49 -1.68
N LEU A 189 0.40 -9.62 -0.44
CA LEU A 189 -0.43 -9.90 0.72
C LEU A 189 -1.32 -8.71 1.11
N ALA A 190 -1.02 -7.51 0.61
CA ALA A 190 -1.78 -6.30 0.90
C ALA A 190 -2.85 -5.99 -0.14
N SER A 191 -2.52 -6.12 -1.43
CA SER A 191 -3.40 -5.83 -2.56
C SER A 191 -2.82 -6.38 -3.85
N LEU A 192 -3.61 -7.19 -4.55
CA LEU A 192 -3.29 -7.75 -5.87
C LEU A 192 -3.18 -6.66 -6.92
N TYR A 193 -4.07 -5.68 -6.86
CA TYR A 193 -4.06 -4.52 -7.75
C TYR A 193 -2.73 -3.77 -7.65
N MET A 194 -2.32 -3.38 -6.45
CA MET A 194 -1.06 -2.67 -6.25
C MET A 194 0.17 -3.56 -6.50
N TRP A 195 0.06 -4.86 -6.24
CA TRP A 195 1.11 -5.82 -6.60
C TRP A 195 1.34 -5.88 -8.11
N PHE A 196 0.28 -5.86 -8.91
CA PHE A 196 0.37 -5.82 -10.37
C PHE A 196 1.08 -4.53 -10.84
N PHE A 197 0.64 -3.36 -10.38
CA PHE A 197 1.25 -2.09 -10.77
C PHE A 197 2.69 -1.93 -10.28
N MET A 198 3.01 -2.41 -9.09
CA MET A 198 4.38 -2.47 -8.58
C MET A 198 5.26 -3.35 -9.49
N ASN A 199 4.78 -4.53 -9.91
CA ASN A 199 5.54 -5.40 -10.82
C ASN A 199 5.75 -4.76 -12.19
N MET A 200 4.75 -4.05 -12.71
CA MET A 200 4.91 -3.27 -13.94
C MET A 200 5.98 -2.18 -13.78
N ALA A 201 5.97 -1.45 -12.65
CA ALA A 201 7.00 -0.46 -12.35
C ALA A 201 8.40 -1.08 -12.22
N LEU A 202 8.52 -2.24 -11.57
CA LEU A 202 9.79 -2.98 -11.46
C LEU A 202 10.28 -3.46 -12.83
N LEU A 203 9.40 -3.98 -13.68
CA LEU A 203 9.72 -4.42 -15.04
C LEU A 203 10.23 -3.25 -15.89
N LEU A 204 9.54 -2.11 -15.84
CA LEU A 204 9.97 -0.88 -16.51
C LEU A 204 11.27 -0.31 -15.95
N PHE A 205 11.57 -0.56 -14.67
CA PHE A 205 12.82 -0.15 -14.05
C PHE A 205 14.02 -1.02 -14.46
N LEU A 206 13.83 -2.32 -14.71
CA LEU A 206 14.93 -3.27 -15.00
C LEU A 206 15.91 -2.81 -16.11
N PRO A 207 15.46 -2.25 -17.26
CA PRO A 207 16.36 -1.74 -18.29
C PRO A 207 17.30 -0.62 -17.83
N PHE A 208 16.95 0.12 -16.77
CA PHE A 208 17.74 1.22 -16.22
C PHE A 208 18.74 0.77 -15.14
N THR A 209 18.80 -0.53 -14.86
CA THR A 209 19.76 -1.06 -13.88
C THR A 209 21.17 -1.13 -14.45
N GLU A 210 22.17 -0.94 -13.60
CA GLU A 210 23.57 -1.17 -13.98
C GLU A 210 23.77 -2.65 -14.36
N LYS A 211 24.59 -2.94 -15.40
CA LYS A 211 24.83 -4.31 -15.88
C LYS A 211 25.19 -5.31 -14.77
N LYS A 212 25.99 -4.89 -13.79
CA LYS A 212 26.42 -5.71 -12.66
C LYS A 212 25.30 -5.97 -11.64
N GLY A 213 24.32 -5.08 -11.56
CA GLY A 213 23.19 -5.16 -10.64
C GLY A 213 21.93 -5.80 -11.25
N PHE A 214 21.80 -5.80 -12.58
CA PHE A 214 20.64 -6.31 -13.30
C PHE A 214 20.24 -7.72 -12.85
N LEU A 215 21.15 -8.69 -12.96
CA LEU A 215 20.83 -10.09 -12.68
C LEU A 215 20.37 -10.30 -11.23
N LYS A 216 21.01 -9.59 -10.30
CA LYS A 216 20.69 -9.65 -8.87
C LYS A 216 19.33 -9.04 -8.58
N THR A 217 19.03 -7.86 -9.15
CA THR A 217 17.72 -7.22 -8.99
C THR A 217 16.63 -8.08 -9.62
N ALA A 218 16.83 -8.59 -10.84
CA ALA A 218 15.88 -9.47 -11.51
C ALA A 218 15.64 -10.76 -10.73
N ALA A 219 16.68 -11.40 -10.20
CA ALA A 219 16.56 -12.61 -9.40
C ALA A 219 15.73 -12.40 -8.12
N TRP A 220 15.95 -11.30 -7.39
CA TRP A 220 15.15 -11.01 -6.19
C TRP A 220 13.72 -10.58 -6.50
N THR A 221 13.50 -9.86 -7.60
CA THR A 221 12.15 -9.56 -8.09
C THR A 221 11.40 -10.86 -8.43
N ALA A 222 12.05 -11.78 -9.16
CA ALA A 222 11.48 -13.09 -9.46
C ALA A 222 11.21 -13.90 -8.20
N ALA A 223 12.16 -13.96 -7.27
CA ALA A 223 12.01 -14.67 -6.00
C ALA A 223 10.81 -14.16 -5.18
N GLY A 224 10.64 -12.83 -5.08
CA GLY A 224 9.47 -12.24 -4.40
C GLY A 224 8.15 -12.71 -5.01
N ASN A 225 8.04 -12.70 -6.33
CA ASN A 225 6.83 -13.16 -7.03
C ASN A 225 6.61 -14.67 -6.94
N LEU A 226 7.68 -15.48 -6.96
CA LEU A 226 7.58 -16.92 -6.77
C LEU A 226 7.02 -17.28 -5.39
N ILE A 227 7.40 -16.54 -4.34
CA ILE A 227 6.86 -16.72 -2.98
C ILE A 227 5.37 -16.36 -2.91
N CYS A 228 4.89 -15.47 -3.79
CA CYS A 228 3.48 -15.09 -3.85
C CYS A 228 2.58 -16.16 -4.47
N LEU A 229 3.13 -17.11 -5.26
CA LEU A 229 2.35 -18.08 -6.02
C LEU A 229 1.32 -18.87 -5.20
N PRO A 230 1.60 -19.39 -3.99
CA PRO A 230 0.61 -20.14 -3.22
C PRO A 230 -0.66 -19.33 -2.91
N PHE A 231 -0.53 -18.01 -2.76
CA PHE A 231 -1.65 -17.11 -2.50
C PHE A 231 -2.38 -16.71 -3.80
N LEU A 232 -1.63 -16.57 -4.89
CA LEU A 232 -2.14 -16.14 -6.20
C LEU A 232 -2.83 -17.25 -6.98
N LEU A 233 -2.41 -18.51 -6.82
CA LEU A 233 -2.95 -19.64 -7.59
C LEU A 233 -4.47 -19.76 -7.45
N ARG A 234 -5.03 -19.49 -6.26
CA ARG A 234 -6.48 -19.51 -6.00
C ARG A 234 -7.23 -18.36 -6.65
N HIS A 235 -6.57 -17.22 -6.81
CA HIS A 235 -7.12 -16.07 -7.53
C HIS A 235 -7.15 -16.37 -9.03
N PHE A 236 -6.05 -16.86 -9.59
CA PHE A 236 -5.94 -17.11 -11.03
C PHE A 236 -6.72 -18.34 -11.51
N SER A 237 -6.88 -19.38 -10.69
CA SER A 237 -7.64 -20.57 -11.09
C SER A 237 -9.10 -20.26 -11.40
N ASN A 238 -9.65 -19.19 -10.82
CA ASN A 238 -11.05 -18.83 -10.94
C ASN A 238 -11.26 -17.52 -11.72
N ALA A 239 -10.20 -16.74 -11.97
CA ALA A 239 -10.30 -15.45 -12.66
C ALA A 239 -10.96 -15.54 -14.05
N ALA A 240 -10.74 -16.64 -14.78
CA ALA A 240 -11.35 -16.85 -16.10
C ALA A 240 -12.86 -17.10 -16.06
N SER A 241 -13.41 -17.45 -14.89
CA SER A 241 -14.84 -17.71 -14.69
C SER A 241 -15.63 -16.47 -14.27
N TRP A 242 -14.94 -15.39 -13.90
CA TRP A 242 -15.59 -14.16 -13.47
C TRP A 242 -15.98 -13.30 -14.68
N PRO A 243 -17.18 -12.70 -14.67
CA PRO A 243 -17.54 -11.69 -15.65
C PRO A 243 -16.47 -10.60 -15.65
N VAL A 244 -16.01 -10.20 -16.85
CA VAL A 244 -15.15 -9.03 -16.96
C VAL A 244 -16.02 -7.81 -16.69
N ASP A 245 -16.09 -7.39 -15.43
CA ASP A 245 -16.74 -6.12 -15.10
C ASP A 245 -15.89 -4.98 -15.69
N THR A 246 -16.53 -4.09 -16.43
CA THR A 246 -15.95 -2.88 -17.00
C THR A 246 -15.66 -1.85 -15.90
N ILE A 247 -14.79 -2.16 -14.94
CA ILE A 247 -14.34 -1.26 -13.85
C ILE A 247 -13.11 -0.43 -14.30
N THR A 248 -12.73 -0.50 -15.58
CA THR A 248 -11.62 0.27 -16.16
C THR A 248 -11.89 1.77 -16.25
N SER A 249 -13.13 2.24 -16.09
CA SER A 249 -13.48 3.66 -16.31
C SER A 249 -13.22 4.59 -15.12
N THR A 250 -13.26 4.10 -13.88
CA THR A 250 -13.21 4.99 -12.69
C THR A 250 -11.78 5.35 -12.31
N ASP A 251 -10.84 4.40 -12.36
CA ASP A 251 -9.45 4.63 -11.96
C ASP A 251 -8.69 5.56 -12.91
N ALA A 252 -8.89 5.38 -14.23
CA ALA A 252 -8.29 6.24 -15.24
C ALA A 252 -8.84 7.68 -15.17
N ALA A 253 -10.09 7.86 -14.73
CA ALA A 253 -10.69 9.17 -14.50
C ALA A 253 -10.31 9.79 -13.14
N ALA A 254 -9.88 8.98 -12.16
CA ALA A 254 -9.40 9.45 -10.86
C ALA A 254 -8.03 10.14 -10.92
N PHE A 255 -7.17 9.76 -11.87
CA PHE A 255 -5.88 10.43 -12.11
C PHE A 255 -6.00 11.90 -12.57
N PRO A 256 -6.87 12.24 -13.54
CA PRO A 256 -7.18 13.61 -13.91
C PRO A 256 -8.28 14.25 -13.05
N ALA A 257 -8.86 13.53 -12.07
CA ALA A 257 -9.96 14.04 -11.28
C ALA A 257 -9.54 15.37 -10.64
N PRO A 258 -10.26 16.47 -10.96
CA PRO A 258 -9.92 17.76 -10.39
C PRO A 258 -10.06 17.69 -8.87
N TRP A 259 -9.24 18.47 -8.18
CA TRP A 259 -9.24 18.69 -6.73
C TRP A 259 -10.64 18.96 -6.12
N GLY A 260 -11.66 19.20 -6.95
CA GLY A 260 -13.06 19.31 -6.57
C GLY A 260 -13.68 18.08 -5.89
N ASN A 261 -13.08 16.89 -5.93
CA ASN A 261 -13.53 15.74 -5.12
C ASN A 261 -12.60 15.44 -3.92
N SER A 262 -11.60 16.28 -3.69
CA SER A 262 -10.71 16.14 -2.53
C SER A 262 -11.46 16.47 -1.24
N LEU A 263 -11.29 15.67 -0.19
CA LEU A 263 -11.78 16.00 1.16
C LEU A 263 -11.19 17.33 1.65
N PHE A 264 -9.96 17.63 1.21
CA PHE A 264 -9.26 18.88 1.48
C PHE A 264 -10.04 20.11 1.00
N MET A 265 -10.53 20.13 -0.24
CA MET A 265 -11.35 21.24 -0.75
C MET A 265 -12.83 21.10 -0.36
N GLY A 266 -13.30 19.89 -0.06
CA GLY A 266 -14.66 19.63 0.42
C GLY A 266 -14.97 20.40 1.71
N TRP A 267 -14.01 20.52 2.63
CA TRP A 267 -14.15 21.33 3.85
C TRP A 267 -14.13 22.84 3.61
N MET A 268 -13.53 23.32 2.51
CA MET A 268 -13.55 24.73 2.11
C MET A 268 -14.81 25.10 1.33
N ARG A 269 -15.60 24.11 0.89
CA ARG A 269 -16.94 24.34 0.35
C ARG A 269 -17.85 24.65 1.53
N TYR A 270 -18.11 25.93 1.71
CA TYR A 270 -19.20 26.42 2.55
C TYR A 270 -20.48 25.65 2.17
N SER A 271 -21.05 24.93 3.13
CA SER A 271 -22.29 24.17 3.02
C SER A 271 -23.47 25.13 2.86
N GLY A 272 -23.60 25.70 1.66
CA GLY A 272 -24.67 26.62 1.28
C GLY A 272 -25.88 25.95 0.63
N VAL A 273 -26.00 24.62 0.71
CA VAL A 273 -27.19 23.90 0.22
C VAL A 273 -27.50 22.77 1.19
N HIS A 274 -28.29 23.11 2.21
CA HIS A 274 -29.25 22.20 2.83
C HIS A 274 -30.64 22.59 2.31
#